data_AF-A0A2N9NGH4-F1
#
_entry.id   AF-A0A2N9NGH4-F1
#
_cell.length_a   1.000
_cell.length_b   1.000
_cell.length_c   1.000
_cell.angle_alpha   90.00
_cell.angle_beta   90.00
_cell.angle_gamma   90.00
#
_symmetry.space_group_name_H-M   'P 1'
#
loop_
_entity.id
_entity.type
_entity.pdbx_description
1 polymer ?
#
loop_
_entity_poly.entity_id
_entity_poly.type
_entity_poly.pdbx_seq_one_letter_code
_entity_poly.pdbx_strand_id
1 'polypeptide(L)' 'MTIDDVALRVSAALGAAGVPFILVGGFSSNFHGVPRSTADAEFVVKLKGVAPRRGCPPSP' A
#
# COMPACT_ATOMS: atom_id res chain seq x y z
N MET A 1 -3.96 1.22 -20.16
CA MET A 1 -4.11 1.10 -18.70
C MET A 1 -3.10 2.05 -18.10
N THR A 2 -3.56 3.08 -17.39
CA THR A 2 -2.71 4.09 -16.76
C THR A 2 -2.30 3.67 -15.36
N ILE A 3 -1.30 4.33 -14.78
CA ILE A 3 -0.94 4.14 -13.38
C ILE A 3 -2.09 4.51 -12.43
N ASP A 4 -2.88 5.54 -12.78
CA ASP A 4 -4.07 5.94 -12.04
C ASP A 4 -5.13 4.82 -12.03
N ASP A 5 -5.37 4.19 -13.18
CA ASP A 5 -6.28 3.05 -13.29
C ASP A 5 -5.85 1.87 -12.41
N VAL A 6 -4.54 1.59 -12.36
CA VAL A 6 -3.97 0.51 -11.54
C VAL A 6 -4.13 0.84 -10.06
N ALA A 7 -3.75 2.05 -9.63
CA ALA A 7 -3.83 2.48 -8.24
C ALA A 7 -5.27 2.46 -7.71
N LEU A 8 -6.24 2.87 -8.53
CA LEU A 8 -7.67 2.79 -8.20
C LEU A 8 -8.16 1.34 -8.05
N ARG A 9 -7.75 0.44 -8.96
CA ARG A 9 -8.14 -0.98 -8.87
C ARG A 9 -7.57 -1.64 -7.62
N VAL A 10 -6.32 -1.35 -7.26
CA VAL A 10 -5.71 -1.86 -6.03
C VAL A 10 -6.41 -1.30 -4.79
N SER A 11 -6.70 0.00 -4.77
CA SER A 11 -7.43 0.66 -3.68
C SER A 11 -8.82 0.06 -3.48
N ALA A 12 -9.55 -0.20 -4.56
CA ALA A 12 -10.85 -0.85 -4.53
C ALA A 12 -10.77 -2.28 -3.99
N ALA A 13 -9.75 -3.05 -4.39
CA ALA A 13 -9.54 -4.41 -3.89
C ALA A 13 -9.21 -4.44 -2.39
N LEU A 14 -8.34 -3.54 -1.91
CA LEU A 14 -8.01 -3.41 -0.49
C LEU A 14 -9.24 -2.99 0.34
N GLY A 15 -10.03 -2.04 -0.18
CA GLY A 15 -11.30 -1.62 0.42
C GLY A 15 -12.32 -2.76 0.51
N ALA A 16 -12.50 -3.53 -0.56
CA ALA A 16 -13.38 -4.70 -0.59
C ALA A 16 -12.92 -5.80 0.37
N ALA A 17 -11.61 -5.95 0.57
CA ALA A 17 -11.04 -6.89 1.54
C ALA A 17 -11.10 -6.39 3.00
N GLY A 18 -11.55 -5.16 3.24
CA GLY A 18 -11.56 -4.53 4.57
C GLY A 18 -10.15 -4.37 5.15
N VAL A 19 -9.12 -4.24 4.31
CA VAL A 19 -7.74 -4.01 4.71
C VAL A 19 -7.50 -2.52 4.81
N PRO A 20 -7.27 -1.95 6.00
CA PRO A 20 -6.93 -0.53 6.11
C PRO A 20 -5.62 -0.25 5.39
N PHE A 21 -5.60 0.78 4.54
CA PHE A 21 -4.44 1.18 3.77
C PHE A 21 -4.33 2.70 3.65
N ILE A 22 -3.15 3.17 3.28
CA ILE A 22 -2.88 4.55 2.87
C ILE A 22 -1.96 4.57 1.66
N LEU A 23 -2.26 5.45 0.71
CA LEU A 23 -1.44 5.70 -0.48
C LEU A 23 -0.34 6.73 -0.13
N VAL A 24 0.91 6.40 -0.45
CA VAL A 24 2.07 7.21 -0.07
C VAL A 24 3.01 7.46 -1.26
N GLY A 25 4.11 8.16 -0.99
CA GLY A 25 5.21 8.27 -1.94
C GLY A 25 5.01 9.25 -3.09
N GLY A 26 5.73 9.00 -4.18
CA GLY A 26 5.76 9.88 -5.35
C GLY A 26 4.41 10.03 -6.03
N PHE A 27 3.66 8.93 -6.14
CA PHE A 27 2.32 8.93 -6.73
C PHE A 27 1.32 9.72 -5.88
N SER A 28 1.34 9.55 -4.56
CA SER A 28 0.52 10.37 -3.64
C SER A 28 0.87 11.86 -3.70
N SER A 29 2.16 12.19 -3.84
CA SER A 29 2.62 13.58 -4.00
C SER A 29 2.05 14.24 -5.28
N ASN A 30 2.01 13.49 -6.38
CA ASN A 30 1.39 13.95 -7.64
C ASN A 30 -0.11 14.24 -7.46
N PHE A 31 -0.81 13.37 -6.74
CA PHE A 31 -2.24 13.58 -6.42
C PHE A 31 -2.48 14.85 -5.61
N HIS A 32 -1.55 15.21 -4.72
CA HIS A 32 -1.59 16.45 -3.93
C HIS A 32 -0.97 17.67 -4.64
N GLY A 33 -0.72 17.59 -5.95
CA GLY A 33 -0.27 18.72 -6.76
C GLY A 33 1.21 19.04 -6.65
N VAL A 34 2.04 18.12 -6.13
CA VAL A 34 3.50 18.23 -6.12
C VAL A 34 4.06 17.35 -7.23
N PRO A 35 4.49 17.92 -8.38
CA PRO A 35 4.94 17.12 -9.52
C PRO A 35 6.20 16.30 -9.20
N ARG A 36 6.14 15.00 -9.48
CA ARG A 36 7.20 14.00 -9.32
C ARG A 36 7.15 13.06 -10.51
N SER A 37 8.34 12.71 -11.02
CA SER A 37 8.47 11.55 -11.89
C SER A 37 8.46 10.29 -11.02
N THR A 38 7.52 9.39 -11.29
CA THR A 38 7.34 8.09 -10.61
C THR A 38 6.68 7.14 -11.61
N ALA A 39 6.96 5.86 -11.51
CA ALA A 39 6.42 4.83 -12.39
C ALA A 39 5.61 3.78 -11.64
N ASP A 40 5.37 4.02 -10.34
CA ASP A 40 4.83 3.08 -9.37
C ASP A 40 3.91 3.78 -8.36
N ALA A 41 3.08 2.99 -7.67
CA ALA A 41 2.20 3.47 -6.61
C ALA A 41 2.46 2.66 -5.33
N GLU A 42 2.77 3.37 -4.25
CA GLU A 42 3.20 2.77 -2.98
C GLU A 42 2.06 2.80 -1.97
N PHE A 43 1.82 1.68 -1.30
CA PHE A 43 0.76 1.52 -0.30
C PHE A 43 1.34 1.02 1.02
N VAL A 44 0.95 1.67 2.11
CA VAL A 44 1.14 1.12 3.46
C VAL A 44 -0.17 0.47 3.89
N VAL A 45 -0.11 -0.79 4.33
CA VAL A 45 -1.28 -1.57 4.74
C VAL A 45 -1.18 -1.99 6.20
N LYS A 46 -2.32 -2.06 6.87
CA LYS A 46 -2.42 -2.66 8.21
C LYS A 46 -2.67 -4.16 8.07
N LEU A 47 -1.66 -4.96 8.42
CA LEU A 47 -1.85 -6.40 8.53
C LEU A 47 -2.69 -6.71 9.78
N LYS A 48 -3.69 -7.59 9.63
CA LYS A 48 -4.28 -8.26 10.81
C LYS A 48 -3.16 -9.06 11.46
N GLY A 49 -3.02 -8.94 12.78
CA GLY A 49 -1.87 -9.42 13.54
C GLY A 49 -1.29 -10.72 12.98
N VAL A 50 -0.05 -10.65 12.51
CA VAL A 50 0.73 -11.85 12.21
C VAL A 50 0.86 -12.58 13.53
N ALA A 51 0.15 -13.70 13.69
CA ALA A 51 0.53 -14.66 14.71
C ALA A 51 2.02 -14.94 14.47
N PRO A 52 2.89 -14.83 15.49
CA PRO A 52 4.30 -15.15 15.33
C PRO A 52 4.38 -16.49 14.61
N ARG A 53 5.18 -16.59 13.55
CA ARG A 53 5.42 -17.89 12.91
C ARG A 53 5.93 -18.78 14.04
N ARG A 54 5.12 -19.75 14.49
CA ARG A 54 5.53 -20.72 15.50
C ARG A 54 6.78 -21.40 14.95
N GLY A 55 7.95 -21.03 15.44
CA GLY A 55 9.21 -21.60 14.96
C GLY A 55 10.47 -20.75 15.09
N CYS A 56 10.40 -19.42 15.24
CA CYS A 56 11.61 -18.64 15.52
C CYS A 56 11.66 -18.27 17.02
N PRO A 57 12.57 -18.86 17.82
CA PRO A 57 12.81 -18.37 19.17
C PRO A 57 13.31 -16.92 19.11
N PRO A 58 12.94 -16.06 20.08
CA PRO A 58 13.51 -14.72 20.14
C PRO A 58 15.04 -14.86 20.29
N SER A 59 15.78 -14.13 19.44
CA SER A 59 17.21 -13.95 19.60
C SER A 59 17.51 -13.30 20.96
N PRO A 60 18.63 -13.69 21.62
CA PRO A 60 18.99 -13.26 22.97
C PRO A 60 19.20 -11.74 23.08
#